data_AF-A0AAW1S822-F1
#
_entry.id   AF-A0AAW1S822-F1
#
_cell.length_a   1.000
_cell.length_b   1.000
_cell.length_c   1.000
_cell.angle_alpha   90.00
_cell.angle_beta   90.00
_cell.angle_gamma   90.00
#
_symmetry.space_group_name_H-M   'P 1'
#
loop_
_entity.id
_entity.type
_entity.pdbx_description
1 polymer ?
#
loop_
_entity_poly.entity_id
_entity_poly.type
_entity_poly.pdbx_seq_one_letter_code
_entity_poly.pdbx_strand_id
1 'polypeptide(L)'
;MDPQQRLLLETAAGALADAGGGPGGSAVGVYVGCMYQEYVDVQVAAQGRVLPQAVVGSGLSFMALSSVGRCRTFDAAADGYGRGEGVAVMLLRPLGLVSEGGSMPVMMAGSAVNQDGRSSALTAPNGPAQSALVRAALASAAASADNVACVSVHGTGTPLGDPIEVGALRQALDPAAGAPPLALVSSKACCGHTEGAAGLTGLLLTAAALREGARPPVAHLRALNPYVATALSGATSGGTFAHLPRQAGAHKI
;
A
#
# COMPACT_ATOMS: atom_id res chain seq x y z
N MET A 1 -22.78 -16.50 11.64
CA MET A 1 -22.24 -15.54 10.65
C MET A 1 -20.74 -15.53 10.82
N ASP A 2 -19.99 -15.66 9.72
CA ASP A 2 -18.53 -15.59 9.78
C ASP A 2 -18.10 -14.19 10.30
N PRO A 3 -17.11 -14.08 11.22
CA PRO A 3 -16.62 -12.79 11.70
C PRO A 3 -16.26 -11.81 10.59
N GLN A 4 -15.75 -12.30 9.44
CA GLN A 4 -15.45 -11.47 8.26
C GLN A 4 -16.69 -10.79 7.70
N GLN A 5 -17.78 -11.54 7.56
CA GLN A 5 -19.05 -11.01 7.05
C GLN A 5 -19.63 -9.99 8.03
N ARG A 6 -19.52 -10.25 9.34
CA ARG A 6 -19.97 -9.32 10.37
C ARG A 6 -19.16 -8.02 10.35
N LEU A 7 -17.83 -8.12 10.40
CA LEU A 7 -16.94 -6.94 10.40
C LEU A 7 -17.09 -6.14 9.11
N LEU A 8 -17.28 -6.80 7.97
CA LEU A 8 -17.57 -6.13 6.70
C LEU A 8 -18.87 -5.33 6.78
N LEU A 9 -19.95 -5.93 7.29
CA LEU A 9 -21.24 -5.25 7.42
C LEU A 9 -21.15 -4.05 8.38
N GLU A 10 -20.49 -4.23 9.53
CA GLU A 10 -20.27 -3.15 10.51
C GLU A 10 -19.41 -2.02 9.91
N THR A 11 -18.32 -2.36 9.20
CA THR A 11 -17.44 -1.37 8.56
C THR A 11 -18.15 -0.64 7.42
N ALA A 12 -18.95 -1.35 6.61
CA ALA A 12 -19.74 -0.74 5.54
C ALA A 12 -20.80 0.22 6.09
N ALA A 13 -21.49 -0.17 7.16
CA ALA A 13 -22.44 0.71 7.85
C ALA A 13 -21.76 1.97 8.39
N GLY A 14 -20.57 1.82 9.00
CA GLY A 14 -19.75 2.94 9.45
C GLY A 14 -19.34 3.88 8.31
N ALA A 15 -18.88 3.33 7.18
CA ALA A 15 -18.48 4.14 6.02
C ALA A 15 -19.67 4.92 5.42
N LEU A 16 -20.86 4.34 5.39
CA LEU A 16 -22.08 5.03 4.95
C LEU A 16 -22.47 6.17 5.91
N ALA A 17 -22.32 5.95 7.21
CA ALA A 17 -22.56 6.99 8.22
C ALA A 17 -21.55 8.14 8.09
N ASP A 18 -20.25 7.83 7.90
CA ASP A 18 -19.18 8.82 7.70
C ASP A 18 -19.40 9.65 6.42
N ALA A 19 -19.93 9.04 5.36
CA ALA A 19 -20.29 9.76 4.13
C ALA A 19 -21.54 10.65 4.24
N GLY A 20 -22.23 10.66 5.39
CA GLY A 20 -23.45 11.42 5.62
C GLY A 20 -24.73 10.74 5.15
N GLY A 21 -24.73 9.42 4.94
CA GLY A 21 -25.91 8.63 4.57
C GLY A 21 -25.68 7.65 3.42
N GLY A 22 -26.73 6.87 3.12
CA GLY A 22 -26.74 5.90 2.03
C GLY A 22 -26.76 6.56 0.64
N PRO A 23 -26.35 5.84 -0.43
CA PRO A 23 -26.11 6.44 -1.74
C PRO A 23 -27.34 7.03 -2.44
N GLY A 24 -28.55 7.02 -1.88
CA GLY A 24 -29.70 7.80 -2.37
C GLY A 24 -30.00 7.68 -3.88
N GLY A 25 -29.66 6.56 -4.53
CA GLY A 25 -29.77 6.38 -5.98
C GLY A 25 -28.69 7.07 -6.83
N SER A 26 -27.68 7.70 -6.22
CA SER A 26 -26.52 8.30 -6.89
C SER A 26 -25.45 7.27 -7.23
N ALA A 27 -24.65 7.55 -8.28
CA ALA A 27 -23.53 6.72 -8.67
C ALA A 27 -22.42 6.78 -7.60
N VAL A 28 -22.34 5.77 -6.73
CA VAL A 28 -21.30 5.64 -5.70
C VAL A 28 -20.46 4.41 -6.00
N GLY A 29 -19.14 4.59 -6.09
CA GLY A 29 -18.18 3.48 -6.11
C GLY A 29 -17.94 2.98 -4.69
N VAL A 30 -18.00 1.67 -4.48
CA VAL A 30 -17.70 1.05 -3.18
C VAL A 30 -16.48 0.14 -3.35
N TYR A 31 -15.42 0.43 -2.60
CA TYR A 31 -14.26 -0.44 -2.53
C TYR A 31 -14.22 -1.10 -1.17
N VAL A 32 -14.09 -2.42 -1.19
CA VAL A 32 -14.01 -3.27 0.00
C VAL A 32 -12.71 -4.04 -0.03
N GLY A 33 -11.98 -3.99 1.07
CA GLY A 33 -10.81 -4.80 1.32
C GLY A 33 -11.02 -5.52 2.65
N CYS A 34 -10.87 -6.83 2.66
CA CYS A 34 -11.02 -7.64 3.86
C CYS A 34 -9.90 -8.67 3.88
N MET A 35 -9.24 -8.79 5.03
CA MET A 35 -8.34 -9.90 5.29
C MET A 35 -8.40 -10.34 6.74
N TYR A 36 -8.64 -11.63 6.94
CA TYR A 36 -8.58 -12.27 8.24
C TYR A 36 -8.23 -13.74 8.04
N GLN A 37 -7.07 -14.15 8.52
CA GLN A 37 -6.55 -15.50 8.26
C GLN A 37 -6.27 -16.28 9.52
N GLU A 38 -6.13 -15.60 10.66
CA GLU A 38 -6.05 -16.29 11.95
C GLU A 38 -7.35 -17.06 12.26
N TYR A 39 -8.49 -16.67 11.68
CA TYR A 39 -9.75 -17.42 11.87
C TYR A 39 -9.67 -18.84 11.31
N VAL A 40 -8.87 -19.06 10.27
CA VAL A 40 -8.64 -20.42 9.76
C VAL A 40 -7.87 -21.24 10.77
N ASP A 41 -6.83 -20.67 11.38
CA ASP A 41 -6.05 -21.33 12.42
C ASP A 41 -6.92 -21.62 13.65
N VAL A 42 -7.82 -20.71 14.02
CA VAL A 42 -8.82 -20.92 15.08
C VAL A 42 -9.80 -22.04 14.72
N GLN A 43 -10.31 -22.08 13.48
CA GLN A 43 -11.21 -23.16 13.04
C GLN A 43 -10.49 -24.51 13.02
N VAL A 44 -9.24 -24.56 12.54
CA VAL A 44 -8.41 -25.76 12.58
C VAL A 44 -8.19 -26.23 14.02
N ALA A 45 -7.77 -25.31 14.91
CA ALA A 45 -7.52 -25.61 16.32
C ALA A 45 -8.80 -26.08 17.05
N ALA A 46 -9.95 -25.53 16.69
CA ALA A 46 -11.25 -25.92 17.22
C ALA A 46 -11.82 -27.22 16.61
N GLN A 47 -11.10 -27.90 15.71
CA GLN A 47 -11.61 -29.01 14.90
C GLN A 47 -12.91 -28.67 14.15
N GLY A 48 -13.07 -27.38 13.85
CA GLY A 48 -14.19 -26.82 13.11
C GLY A 48 -14.12 -27.12 11.62
N ARG A 49 -15.21 -26.87 10.92
CA ARG A 49 -15.27 -27.05 9.47
C ARG A 49 -14.50 -25.94 8.78
N VAL A 50 -13.30 -26.24 8.31
CA VAL A 50 -12.52 -25.36 7.43
C VAL A 50 -13.07 -25.48 6.01
N LEU A 51 -13.58 -24.38 5.47
CA LEU A 51 -14.09 -24.35 4.10
C LEU A 51 -12.94 -24.09 3.13
N PRO A 52 -12.96 -24.66 1.91
CA PRO A 52 -11.87 -24.46 0.93
C PRO A 52 -11.53 -23.00 0.65
N GLN A 53 -12.54 -22.12 0.61
CA GLN A 53 -12.34 -20.68 0.43
C GLN A 53 -11.50 -20.01 1.53
N ALA A 54 -11.36 -20.65 2.70
CA ALA A 54 -10.57 -20.13 3.80
C ALA A 54 -9.05 -20.36 3.57
N VAL A 55 -8.70 -21.34 2.74
CA VAL A 55 -7.30 -21.75 2.47
C VAL A 55 -6.81 -21.28 1.09
N VAL A 56 -7.74 -21.11 0.13
CA VAL A 56 -7.42 -20.66 -1.23
C VAL A 56 -6.97 -19.19 -1.22
N GLY A 57 -5.73 -18.95 -1.68
CA GLY A 57 -5.10 -17.61 -1.72
C GLY A 57 -3.92 -17.45 -0.77
N SER A 58 -3.83 -18.27 0.28
CA SER A 58 -2.79 -18.19 1.32
C SER A 58 -1.53 -18.99 1.02
N GLY A 59 -1.59 -19.93 0.07
CA GLY A 59 -0.51 -20.90 -0.18
C GLY A 59 0.83 -20.27 -0.58
N LEU A 60 0.79 -19.20 -1.37
CA LEU A 60 2.00 -18.49 -1.81
C LEU A 60 2.53 -17.54 -0.72
N SER A 61 1.65 -17.07 0.17
CA SER A 61 1.98 -16.20 1.30
C SER A 61 3.00 -16.85 2.24
N PHE A 62 2.89 -18.16 2.48
CA PHE A 62 3.81 -18.92 3.34
C PHE A 62 5.28 -18.84 2.90
N MET A 63 5.55 -18.68 1.60
CA MET A 63 6.93 -18.65 1.08
C MET A 63 7.60 -17.27 1.23
N ALA A 64 6.86 -16.24 1.65
CA ALA A 64 7.36 -14.87 1.76
C ALA A 64 7.14 -14.26 3.15
N LEU A 65 6.83 -15.08 4.17
CA LEU A 65 6.66 -14.63 5.54
C LEU A 65 8.00 -14.26 6.18
N SER A 66 8.02 -13.14 6.88
CA SER A 66 9.14 -12.75 7.72
C SER A 66 9.25 -13.68 8.92
N SER A 67 10.47 -14.10 9.26
CA SER A 67 10.74 -14.92 10.46
C SER A 67 10.37 -14.22 11.78
N VAL A 68 10.30 -12.89 11.76
CA VAL A 68 9.94 -12.06 12.93
C VAL A 68 8.53 -11.48 12.82
N GLY A 69 7.75 -11.90 11.82
CA GLY A 69 6.36 -11.48 11.63
C GLY A 69 6.20 -9.96 11.39
N ARG A 70 7.20 -9.28 10.81
CA ARG A 70 7.15 -7.84 10.53
C ARG A 70 7.54 -7.54 9.09
N CYS A 71 6.90 -6.54 8.50
CA CYS A 71 7.37 -5.95 7.24
C CYS A 71 8.50 -4.98 7.54
N ARG A 72 9.75 -5.40 7.35
CA ARG A 72 10.92 -4.54 7.52
C ARG A 72 11.21 -3.79 6.22
N THR A 73 10.24 -2.98 5.78
CA THR A 73 10.30 -2.27 4.49
C THR A 73 11.60 -1.47 4.35
N PHE A 74 12.33 -1.71 3.27
CA PHE A 74 13.63 -1.15 2.90
C PHE A 74 14.81 -1.50 3.81
N ASP A 75 14.60 -2.26 4.89
CA ASP A 75 15.67 -2.56 5.84
C ASP A 75 16.62 -3.64 5.29
N ALA A 76 17.89 -3.60 5.66
CA ALA A 76 18.89 -4.58 5.27
C ALA A 76 18.57 -5.98 5.81
N ALA A 77 17.81 -6.07 6.90
CA ALA A 77 17.37 -7.33 7.48
C ALA A 77 16.00 -7.80 6.95
N ALA A 78 15.41 -7.12 5.96
CA ALA A 78 14.20 -7.56 5.25
C ALA A 78 14.31 -9.02 4.80
N ASP A 79 13.36 -9.87 5.18
CA ASP A 79 13.33 -11.31 4.90
C ASP A 79 11.95 -11.83 4.47
N GLY A 80 10.99 -10.92 4.24
CA GLY A 80 9.60 -11.26 4.04
C GLY A 80 8.67 -10.24 4.71
N TYR A 81 7.37 -10.50 4.65
CA TYR A 81 6.37 -9.64 5.26
C TYR A 81 5.78 -10.26 6.53
N GLY A 82 5.38 -9.40 7.47
CA GLY A 82 4.51 -9.77 8.58
C GLY A 82 3.06 -9.73 8.13
N ARG A 83 2.22 -10.66 8.59
CA ARG A 83 0.79 -10.61 8.25
C ARG A 83 0.09 -9.52 9.06
N GLY A 84 -0.92 -8.92 8.44
CA GLY A 84 -1.84 -8.02 9.11
C GLY A 84 -3.27 -8.45 8.81
N GLU A 85 -4.19 -8.04 9.67
CA GLU A 85 -5.62 -8.21 9.46
C GLU A 85 -6.28 -6.84 9.40
N GLY A 86 -7.32 -6.71 8.58
CA GLY A 86 -7.98 -5.44 8.39
C GLY A 86 -9.20 -5.53 7.51
N VAL A 87 -10.19 -4.70 7.83
CA VAL A 87 -11.36 -4.45 6.99
C VAL A 87 -11.40 -2.96 6.72
N ALA A 88 -11.49 -2.60 5.45
CA ALA A 88 -11.57 -1.22 5.02
C ALA A 88 -12.65 -1.09 3.95
N VAL A 89 -13.46 -0.04 4.07
CA VAL A 89 -14.49 0.34 3.10
C VAL A 89 -14.30 1.80 2.77
N MET A 90 -14.24 2.12 1.48
CA MET A 90 -14.22 3.51 0.99
C MET A 90 -15.36 3.74 0.02
N LEU A 91 -16.02 4.89 0.16
CA LEU A 91 -17.09 5.35 -0.74
C LEU A 91 -16.54 6.47 -1.63
N LEU A 92 -16.67 6.31 -2.94
CA LEU A 92 -16.28 7.32 -3.91
C LEU A 92 -17.53 7.94 -4.54
N ARG A 93 -17.56 9.27 -4.58
CA ARG A 93 -18.57 10.06 -5.26
C ARG A 93 -17.96 10.79 -6.46
N PRO A 94 -18.67 10.91 -7.59
CA PRO A 94 -18.29 11.81 -8.67
C PRO A 94 -18.11 13.22 -8.12
N LEU A 95 -17.04 13.91 -8.54
CA LEU A 95 -16.69 15.24 -8.05
C LEU A 95 -17.85 16.24 -8.19
N GLY A 96 -18.60 16.18 -9.30
CA GLY A 96 -19.75 17.06 -9.56
C GLY A 96 -20.98 16.81 -8.69
N LEU A 97 -20.99 15.74 -7.88
CA LEU A 97 -22.06 15.45 -6.91
C LEU A 97 -21.68 15.88 -5.48
N VAL A 98 -20.51 16.52 -5.29
CA VAL A 98 -20.11 17.03 -3.99
C VAL A 98 -20.40 18.52 -3.91
N SER A 99 -21.20 18.93 -2.93
CA SER A 99 -21.56 20.33 -2.70
C SER A 99 -20.36 21.15 -2.27
N GLU A 100 -20.20 22.36 -2.83
CA GLU A 100 -19.23 23.33 -2.31
C GLU A 100 -19.53 23.64 -0.84
N GLY A 101 -18.57 23.38 0.04
CA GLY A 101 -18.72 23.52 1.50
C GLY A 101 -18.84 22.20 2.27
N GLY A 102 -19.02 21.06 1.58
CA GLY A 102 -18.76 19.75 2.19
C GLY A 102 -17.25 19.55 2.39
N SER A 103 -16.83 18.91 3.49
CA SER A 103 -15.44 18.47 3.61
C SER A 103 -15.13 17.55 2.43
N MET A 104 -14.28 18.01 1.50
CA MET A 104 -13.70 17.18 0.45
C MET A 104 -12.35 16.68 0.94
N PRO A 105 -12.26 15.53 1.63
CA PRO A 105 -11.03 15.17 2.31
C PRO A 105 -9.90 14.85 1.35
N VAL A 106 -10.16 14.09 0.27
CA VAL A 106 -9.18 13.67 -0.75
C VAL A 106 -9.88 13.34 -2.07
N MET A 107 -9.28 13.69 -3.21
CA MET A 107 -9.74 13.32 -4.55
C MET A 107 -8.89 12.19 -5.13
N MET A 108 -9.53 11.15 -5.69
CA MET A 108 -8.84 10.17 -6.54
C MET A 108 -8.69 10.77 -7.94
N ALA A 109 -7.48 11.26 -8.26
CA ALA A 109 -7.22 11.92 -9.54
C ALA A 109 -7.13 10.94 -10.74
N GLY A 110 -6.62 9.73 -10.51
CA GLY A 110 -6.50 8.71 -11.54
C GLY A 110 -6.14 7.35 -10.95
N SER A 111 -6.28 6.29 -11.76
CA SER A 111 -5.90 4.93 -11.38
C SER A 111 -5.49 4.14 -12.61
N ALA A 112 -4.68 3.10 -12.42
CA ALA A 112 -4.31 2.18 -13.48
C ALA A 112 -4.10 0.77 -12.92
N VAL A 113 -4.23 -0.23 -13.79
CA VAL A 113 -3.95 -1.63 -13.52
C VAL A 113 -3.20 -2.24 -14.70
N ASN A 114 -2.25 -3.12 -14.44
CA ASN A 114 -1.58 -3.95 -15.44
C ASN A 114 -1.14 -5.29 -14.82
N GLN A 115 -0.27 -6.03 -15.50
CA GLN A 115 0.23 -7.33 -15.04
C GLN A 115 1.71 -7.48 -15.38
N ASP A 116 2.46 -8.20 -14.54
CA ASP A 116 3.92 -8.36 -14.64
C ASP A 116 4.39 -9.07 -15.93
N GLY A 117 3.50 -9.79 -16.59
CA GLY A 117 3.75 -10.59 -17.78
C GLY A 117 4.71 -11.73 -17.49
N ARG A 118 5.65 -11.95 -18.42
CA ARG A 118 6.69 -12.96 -18.28
C ARG A 118 7.83 -12.43 -17.42
N SER A 119 7.99 -13.02 -16.23
CA SER A 119 9.06 -12.73 -15.27
C SER A 119 9.98 -13.93 -15.06
N SER A 120 11.03 -13.77 -14.24
CA SER A 120 11.99 -14.84 -13.91
C SER A 120 11.38 -16.00 -13.12
N ALA A 121 10.28 -15.75 -12.41
CA ALA A 121 9.42 -16.76 -11.80
C ALA A 121 7.97 -16.24 -11.75
N LEU A 122 7.01 -17.13 -11.51
CA LEU A 122 5.57 -16.79 -11.48
C LEU A 122 5.23 -15.67 -10.48
N THR A 123 5.95 -15.60 -9.36
CA THR A 123 5.73 -14.62 -8.29
C THR A 123 6.84 -13.58 -8.20
N ALA A 124 7.77 -13.55 -9.17
CA ALA A 124 8.85 -12.57 -9.18
C ALA A 124 8.33 -11.23 -9.71
N PRO A 125 8.55 -10.11 -8.99
CA PRO A 125 8.05 -8.81 -9.41
C PRO A 125 8.76 -8.30 -10.67
N ASN A 126 8.07 -7.52 -11.48
CA ASN A 126 8.60 -6.96 -12.73
C ASN A 126 8.75 -5.43 -12.67
N GLY A 127 9.98 -4.94 -12.54
CA GLY A 127 10.28 -3.50 -12.46
C GLY A 127 9.74 -2.69 -13.64
N PRO A 128 10.03 -3.04 -14.91
CA PRO A 128 9.47 -2.35 -16.08
C PRO A 128 7.93 -2.28 -16.09
N ALA A 129 7.24 -3.35 -15.70
CA ALA A 129 5.78 -3.35 -15.60
C ALA A 129 5.29 -2.38 -14.52
N GLN A 130 5.95 -2.32 -13.36
CA GLN A 130 5.63 -1.36 -12.30
C GLN A 130 5.88 0.10 -12.76
N SER A 131 6.98 0.38 -13.46
CA SER A 131 7.24 1.72 -14.00
C SER A 131 6.19 2.15 -15.02
N ALA A 132 5.74 1.21 -15.87
CA ALA A 132 4.66 1.44 -16.83
C ALA A 132 3.32 1.69 -16.13
N LEU A 133 3.03 0.95 -15.05
CA LEU A 133 1.84 1.14 -14.24
C LEU A 133 1.77 2.55 -13.63
N VAL A 134 2.88 3.01 -13.03
CA VAL A 134 2.96 4.34 -12.43
C VAL A 134 2.76 5.44 -13.48
N ARG A 135 3.39 5.31 -14.65
CA ARG A 135 3.17 6.24 -15.78
C ARG A 135 1.73 6.24 -16.28
N ALA A 136 1.09 5.08 -16.36
CA ALA A 136 -0.31 4.97 -16.77
C ALA A 136 -1.25 5.64 -15.74
N ALA A 137 -0.97 5.50 -14.43
CA ALA A 137 -1.73 6.18 -13.39
C ALA A 137 -1.58 7.70 -13.46
N LEU A 138 -0.37 8.21 -13.69
CA LEU A 138 -0.13 9.64 -13.93
C LEU A 138 -0.87 10.16 -15.18
N ALA A 139 -0.83 9.41 -16.28
CA ALA A 139 -1.55 9.76 -17.50
C ALA A 139 -3.07 9.79 -17.28
N SER A 140 -3.62 8.79 -16.55
CA SER A 140 -5.04 8.77 -16.16
C SER A 140 -5.41 9.97 -15.27
N ALA A 141 -4.47 10.48 -14.48
CA ALA A 141 -4.67 11.64 -13.62
C ALA A 141 -4.39 12.97 -14.31
N ALA A 142 -3.96 12.96 -15.59
CA ALA A 142 -3.42 14.12 -16.29
C ALA A 142 -2.34 14.88 -15.47
N ALA A 143 -1.52 14.14 -14.72
CA ALA A 143 -0.48 14.66 -13.83
C ALA A 143 0.93 14.33 -14.33
N SER A 144 1.92 15.12 -13.91
CA SER A 144 3.35 14.83 -14.14
C SER A 144 4.00 14.25 -12.88
N ALA A 145 5.21 13.70 -13.04
CA ALA A 145 6.02 13.22 -11.92
C ALA A 145 6.28 14.30 -10.87
N ASP A 146 6.47 15.55 -11.30
CA ASP A 146 6.72 16.70 -10.41
C ASP A 146 5.50 17.06 -9.54
N ASN A 147 4.30 16.54 -9.85
CA ASN A 147 3.11 16.70 -9.01
C ASN A 147 3.05 15.70 -7.86
N VAL A 148 3.95 14.72 -7.81
CA VAL A 148 3.98 13.71 -6.74
C VAL A 148 4.93 14.17 -5.63
N ALA A 149 4.45 14.21 -4.39
CA ALA A 149 5.27 14.56 -3.23
C ALA A 149 5.57 13.35 -2.32
N CYS A 150 4.71 12.33 -2.37
CA CYS A 150 4.78 11.16 -1.51
C CYS A 150 4.22 9.94 -2.22
N VAL A 151 4.82 8.78 -1.99
CA VAL A 151 4.34 7.48 -2.47
C VAL A 151 4.17 6.55 -1.27
N SER A 152 2.94 6.09 -1.05
CA SER A 152 2.71 4.93 -0.18
C SER A 152 3.03 3.68 -0.98
N VAL A 153 4.20 3.09 -0.72
CA VAL A 153 4.72 1.95 -1.45
C VAL A 153 3.98 0.66 -1.11
N HIS A 154 4.12 -0.36 -1.96
CA HIS A 154 3.78 -1.74 -1.62
C HIS A 154 4.65 -2.23 -0.47
N GLY A 155 5.97 -2.09 -0.56
CA GLY A 155 6.92 -2.16 0.56
C GLY A 155 6.74 -3.36 1.48
N THR A 156 6.80 -4.58 0.94
CA THR A 156 6.58 -5.80 1.72
C THR A 156 7.73 -6.15 2.66
N GLY A 157 8.91 -5.54 2.51
CA GLY A 157 10.07 -5.93 3.30
C GLY A 157 10.68 -7.23 2.78
N THR A 158 10.61 -7.46 1.46
CA THR A 158 11.25 -8.62 0.82
C THR A 158 12.61 -8.21 0.25
N PRO A 159 13.65 -9.07 0.35
CA PRO A 159 15.00 -8.73 -0.13
C PRO A 159 15.04 -8.34 -1.61
N LEU A 160 14.20 -8.97 -2.43
CA LEU A 160 14.14 -8.77 -3.88
C LEU A 160 13.13 -7.71 -4.30
N GLY A 161 11.95 -7.69 -3.67
CA GLY A 161 10.85 -6.81 -4.09
C GLY A 161 11.11 -5.34 -3.79
N ASP A 162 11.63 -5.03 -2.60
CA ASP A 162 11.86 -3.65 -2.18
C ASP A 162 12.84 -2.89 -3.10
N PRO A 163 14.01 -3.45 -3.50
CA PRO A 163 14.88 -2.79 -4.50
C PRO A 163 14.22 -2.61 -5.87
N ILE A 164 13.45 -3.60 -6.34
CA ILE A 164 12.78 -3.55 -7.64
C ILE A 164 11.73 -2.44 -7.66
N GLU A 165 10.94 -2.34 -6.60
CA GLU A 165 9.92 -1.31 -6.45
C GLU A 165 10.53 0.10 -6.45
N VAL A 166 11.58 0.33 -5.65
CA VAL A 166 12.24 1.63 -5.60
C VAL A 166 12.88 1.99 -6.94
N GLY A 167 13.49 1.02 -7.62
CA GLY A 167 14.04 1.22 -8.96
C GLY A 167 12.97 1.59 -9.99
N ALA A 168 11.81 0.93 -9.93
CA ALA A 168 10.68 1.21 -10.82
C ALA A 168 10.08 2.61 -10.57
N LEU A 169 9.88 2.98 -9.30
CA LEU A 169 9.44 4.30 -8.90
C LEU A 169 10.41 5.38 -9.38
N ARG A 170 11.72 5.18 -9.22
CA ARG A 170 12.71 6.11 -9.77
C ARG A 170 12.57 6.25 -11.28
N GLN A 171 12.43 5.15 -12.01
CA GLN A 171 12.30 5.21 -13.46
C GLN A 171 11.04 5.98 -13.91
N ALA A 172 9.98 5.98 -13.11
CA ALA A 172 8.70 6.61 -13.43
C ALA A 172 8.54 8.04 -12.89
N LEU A 173 9.19 8.35 -11.77
CA LEU A 173 8.94 9.56 -10.98
C LEU A 173 10.20 10.39 -10.71
N ASP A 174 11.34 10.13 -11.37
CA ASP A 174 12.57 10.90 -11.11
C ASP A 174 12.28 12.41 -11.24
N PRO A 175 12.37 13.16 -10.13
CA PRO A 175 11.94 14.54 -10.12
C PRO A 175 12.91 15.41 -10.92
N ALA A 176 12.41 16.51 -11.48
CA ALA A 176 13.26 17.47 -12.18
C ALA A 176 14.41 17.99 -11.30
N ALA A 177 15.51 18.43 -11.92
CA ALA A 177 16.65 18.96 -11.19
C ALA A 177 16.25 20.16 -10.30
N GLY A 178 16.57 20.07 -9.01
CA GLY A 178 16.24 21.08 -8.00
C GLY A 178 14.87 20.93 -7.33
N ALA A 179 14.02 19.98 -7.78
CA ALA A 179 12.79 19.66 -7.07
C ALA A 179 13.08 18.90 -5.75
N PRO A 180 12.23 19.05 -4.73
CA PRO A 180 12.40 18.33 -3.48
C PRO A 180 12.26 16.81 -3.72
N PRO A 181 13.06 15.99 -3.02
CA PRO A 181 12.94 14.54 -3.13
C PRO A 181 11.59 14.04 -2.61
N LEU A 182 11.10 12.98 -3.25
CA LEU A 182 9.87 12.30 -2.85
C LEU A 182 9.97 11.71 -1.45
N ALA A 183 8.85 11.56 -0.76
CA ALA A 183 8.78 10.71 0.44
C ALA A 183 8.26 9.32 0.07
N LEU A 184 8.99 8.26 0.44
CA LEU A 184 8.45 6.89 0.37
C LEU A 184 8.01 6.45 1.76
N VAL A 185 6.74 6.08 1.88
CA VAL A 185 6.12 5.64 3.14
C VAL A 185 5.50 4.26 2.95
N SER A 186 5.28 3.51 4.04
CA SER A 186 4.71 2.16 3.97
C SER A 186 3.74 1.94 5.12
N SER A 187 2.50 1.61 4.78
CA SER A 187 1.50 1.16 5.77
C SER A 187 1.88 -0.18 6.38
N LYS A 188 2.43 -1.09 5.57
CA LYS A 188 2.79 -2.45 5.98
C LYS A 188 3.86 -2.49 7.05
N ALA A 189 4.76 -1.51 7.07
CA ALA A 189 5.76 -1.37 8.12
C ALA A 189 5.11 -1.21 9.51
N CYS A 190 3.90 -0.64 9.60
CA CYS A 190 3.18 -0.41 10.85
C CYS A 190 2.17 -1.53 11.18
N CYS A 191 1.34 -1.91 10.21
CA CYS A 191 0.19 -2.80 10.44
C CYS A 191 0.35 -4.21 9.85
N GLY A 192 1.52 -4.54 9.30
CA GLY A 192 1.69 -5.78 8.53
C GLY A 192 0.99 -5.73 7.17
N HIS A 193 1.14 -6.79 6.40
CA HIS A 193 0.51 -6.97 5.11
C HIS A 193 -0.92 -7.46 5.31
N THR A 194 -1.90 -6.56 5.19
CA THR A 194 -3.34 -6.88 5.27
C THR A 194 -3.89 -7.51 4.00
N GLU A 195 -3.05 -8.14 3.17
CA GLU A 195 -3.35 -8.83 1.91
C GLU A 195 -4.51 -8.18 1.10
N GLY A 196 -5.71 -8.77 1.11
CA GLY A 196 -6.89 -8.26 0.39
C GLY A 196 -7.34 -6.83 0.78
N ALA A 197 -6.94 -6.34 1.96
CA ALA A 197 -7.19 -4.98 2.44
C ALA A 197 -5.97 -4.04 2.29
N ALA A 198 -4.82 -4.51 1.78
CA ALA A 198 -3.59 -3.73 1.79
C ALA A 198 -3.67 -2.43 0.98
N GLY A 199 -4.35 -2.47 -0.18
CA GLY A 199 -4.55 -1.29 -1.01
C GLY A 199 -5.34 -0.19 -0.29
N LEU A 200 -6.48 -0.54 0.29
CA LEU A 200 -7.32 0.42 1.03
C LEU A 200 -6.67 0.89 2.33
N THR A 201 -5.92 0.02 3.01
CA THR A 201 -5.14 0.41 4.20
C THR A 201 -4.12 1.51 3.85
N GLY A 202 -3.41 1.35 2.72
CA GLY A 202 -2.50 2.36 2.19
C GLY A 202 -3.22 3.66 1.78
N LEU A 203 -4.37 3.56 1.11
CA LEU A 203 -5.17 4.73 0.72
C LEU A 203 -5.69 5.51 1.93
N LEU A 204 -6.20 4.84 2.96
CA LEU A 204 -6.68 5.48 4.19
C LEU A 204 -5.57 6.22 4.94
N LEU A 205 -4.40 5.58 5.10
CA LEU A 205 -3.24 6.23 5.72
C LEU A 205 -2.72 7.40 4.90
N THR A 206 -2.71 7.27 3.57
CA THR A 206 -2.33 8.38 2.67
C THR A 206 -3.33 9.52 2.77
N ALA A 207 -4.63 9.22 2.85
CA ALA A 207 -5.67 10.23 2.99
C ALA A 207 -5.58 10.98 4.32
N ALA A 208 -5.35 10.25 5.43
CA ALA A 208 -5.11 10.86 6.73
C ALA A 208 -3.84 11.74 6.71
N ALA A 209 -2.74 11.23 6.15
CA ALA A 209 -1.48 11.96 6.02
C ALA A 209 -1.64 13.24 5.19
N LEU A 210 -2.39 13.21 4.09
CA LEU A 210 -2.69 14.40 3.28
C LEU A 210 -3.48 15.45 4.07
N ARG A 211 -4.50 15.02 4.83
CA ARG A 211 -5.32 15.93 5.65
C ARG A 211 -4.53 16.59 6.78
N GLU A 212 -3.56 15.86 7.34
CA GLU A 212 -2.73 16.33 8.46
C GLU A 212 -1.42 17.00 8.00
N GLY A 213 -1.13 17.03 6.69
CA GLY A 213 0.16 17.49 6.18
C GLY A 213 1.35 16.63 6.67
N ALA A 214 1.08 15.38 7.04
CA ALA A 214 2.04 14.48 7.69
C ALA A 214 2.73 13.55 6.68
N ARG A 215 3.88 12.99 7.08
CA ARG A 215 4.58 11.93 6.35
C ARG A 215 4.91 10.81 7.34
N PRO A 216 4.09 9.73 7.40
CA PRO A 216 4.29 8.70 8.41
C PRO A 216 5.64 8.01 8.24
N PRO A 217 6.34 7.69 9.33
CA PRO A 217 7.62 7.01 9.27
C PRO A 217 7.48 5.59 8.72
N VAL A 218 8.49 5.13 7.98
CA VAL A 218 8.73 3.72 7.69
C VAL A 218 9.22 3.06 8.97
N ALA A 219 8.31 2.42 9.70
CA ALA A 219 8.64 1.70 10.91
C ALA A 219 9.64 0.57 10.64
N HIS A 220 10.41 0.19 11.68
CA HIS A 220 11.42 -0.87 11.63
C HIS A 220 12.65 -0.63 10.72
N LEU A 221 12.71 0.46 9.95
CA LEU A 221 13.86 0.82 9.13
C LEU A 221 15.04 1.34 9.98
N ARG A 222 15.99 0.46 10.30
CA ARG A 222 17.20 0.72 11.10
C ARG A 222 18.44 0.82 10.22
N ALA A 223 18.66 -0.13 9.32
CA ALA A 223 19.76 -0.16 8.38
C ALA A 223 19.21 -0.26 6.96
N LEU A 224 19.62 0.61 6.05
CA LEU A 224 19.08 0.60 4.69
C LEU A 224 19.64 -0.59 3.91
N ASN A 225 18.78 -1.34 3.21
CA ASN A 225 19.21 -2.36 2.27
C ASN A 225 20.15 -1.73 1.20
N PRO A 226 21.36 -2.27 0.97
CA PRO A 226 22.33 -1.70 0.02
C PRO A 226 21.79 -1.56 -1.42
N TYR A 227 20.94 -2.50 -1.85
CA TYR A 227 20.33 -2.45 -3.18
C TYR A 227 19.27 -1.35 -3.27
N VAL A 228 18.51 -1.13 -2.20
CA VAL A 228 17.60 0.03 -2.10
C VAL A 228 18.40 1.34 -2.09
N ALA A 229 19.50 1.39 -1.32
CA ALA A 229 20.37 2.56 -1.28
C ALA A 229 20.90 2.93 -2.67
N THR A 230 21.33 1.91 -3.44
CA THR A 230 21.80 2.07 -4.82
C THR A 230 20.68 2.61 -5.73
N ALA A 231 19.46 2.07 -5.60
CA ALA A 231 18.31 2.55 -6.37
C ALA A 231 17.94 4.02 -6.03
N LEU A 232 18.16 4.46 -4.79
CA LEU A 232 17.92 5.84 -4.35
C LEU A 232 19.00 6.84 -4.78
N SER A 233 20.26 6.41 -4.89
CA SER A 233 21.44 7.27 -5.14
C SER A 233 21.70 7.60 -6.61
N GLY A 234 20.77 7.27 -7.52
CA GLY A 234 20.95 7.43 -8.96
C GLY A 234 20.18 8.59 -9.60
N ALA A 235 19.57 9.53 -8.86
CA ALA A 235 18.73 10.58 -9.46
C ALA A 235 19.45 11.32 -10.59
N THR A 236 18.79 11.51 -11.73
CA THR A 236 19.37 12.18 -12.92
C THR A 236 19.86 13.61 -12.62
N SER A 237 19.28 14.23 -11.59
CA SER A 237 19.61 15.56 -11.10
C SER A 237 20.84 15.64 -10.18
N GLY A 238 21.44 14.51 -9.81
CA GLY A 238 22.51 14.47 -8.81
C GLY A 238 21.96 14.66 -7.39
N GLY A 239 21.79 13.56 -6.66
CA GLY A 239 21.20 13.59 -5.32
C GLY A 239 20.43 12.31 -4.99
N THR A 240 19.61 12.36 -3.95
CA THR A 240 18.72 11.26 -3.59
C THR A 240 17.36 11.44 -4.27
N PHE A 241 16.89 10.39 -4.95
CA PHE A 241 15.58 10.38 -5.61
C PHE A 241 14.43 10.56 -4.60
N ALA A 242 14.57 9.94 -3.42
CA ALA A 242 13.55 9.97 -2.39
C ALA A 242 14.15 9.84 -0.98
N HIS A 243 13.49 10.48 -0.02
CA HIS A 243 13.74 10.28 1.40
C HIS A 243 12.80 9.22 1.99
N LEU A 244 13.32 8.49 2.98
CA LEU A 244 12.59 7.50 3.75
C LEU A 244 12.39 8.05 5.16
N PRO A 245 11.20 8.59 5.52
CA PRO A 245 10.94 9.08 6.86
C PRO A 245 11.15 7.95 7.88
N ARG A 246 11.96 8.17 8.93
CA ARG A 246 12.28 7.13 9.93
C ARG A 246 11.60 7.42 11.25
N GLN A 247 11.24 6.35 11.97
CA GLN A 247 10.76 6.47 13.35
C GLN A 247 11.87 7.01 14.27
N ALA A 248 11.50 7.81 15.27
CA ALA A 248 12.44 8.29 16.27
C ALA A 248 13.14 7.11 16.98
N GLY A 249 14.46 7.20 17.17
CA GLY A 249 15.27 6.15 17.78
C GLY A 249 15.74 5.02 16.83
N ALA A 250 15.41 5.06 15.54
CA ALA A 250 15.92 4.11 14.54
C ALA A 250 17.32 4.47 13.99
N HIS A 251 18.22 4.94 14.86
CA HIS A 251 19.61 5.22 14.49
C HIS A 251 20.39 3.92 14.26
N LYS A 252 21.39 3.97 13.38
CA LYS A 252 22.33 2.86 13.15
C LYS A 252 22.95 2.46 14.50
N ILE A 253 22.80 1.20 14.88
CA ILE A 253 23.69 0.55 15.85
C ILE A 253 25.00 0.26 15.10
#